data_AF-A0A8H3W721-F1
#
_entry.id   AF-A0A8H3W721-F1
#
_cell.length_a   1.000
_cell.length_b   1.000
_cell.length_c   1.000
_cell.angle_alpha   90.00
_cell.angle_beta   90.00
_cell.angle_gamma   90.00
#
_symmetry.space_group_name_H-M   'P 1'
#
loop_
_entity.id
_entity.type
_entity.pdbx_description
1 polymer ?
#
loop_
_entity_poly.entity_id
_entity_poly.type
_entity_poly.pdbx_seq_one_letter_code
_entity_poly.pdbx_strand_id
1 'polypeptide(L)'
;MQLPTLAAAGTLMLVALSKSVLACDGYLFCHCFNSDSKPNDTATQTVCNRYDTKLATMIDANAWSDGARECQYIGPKGTRIGKFWHPYGYSNCQWREMCQAAGATGTDSSCRDTPPIGGKSYSAGVVYAPHS
;
A
#
# COMPACT_ATOMS: atom_id res chain seq x y z
N MET A 1 -2.11 -35.12 -42.59
CA MET A 1 -2.84 -34.32 -41.58
C MET A 1 -2.27 -34.66 -40.22
N GLN A 2 -1.66 -33.71 -39.53
CA GLN A 2 -1.13 -33.93 -38.19
C GLN A 2 -1.46 -32.68 -37.35
N LEU A 3 -2.40 -32.85 -36.42
CA LEU A 3 -2.83 -31.81 -35.51
C LEU A 3 -1.71 -31.50 -34.49
N PRO A 4 -1.44 -30.22 -34.18
CA PRO A 4 -0.63 -29.89 -33.03
C PRO A 4 -1.45 -30.12 -31.74
N THR A 5 -0.88 -30.93 -30.86
CA THR A 5 -1.38 -31.28 -29.53
C THR A 5 -1.50 -30.06 -28.61
N LEU A 6 -2.73 -29.74 -28.24
CA LEU A 6 -3.12 -28.83 -27.15
C LEU A 6 -2.76 -29.46 -25.79
N ALA A 7 -1.52 -29.36 -25.34
CA ALA A 7 -1.14 -29.86 -24.01
C ALA A 7 -0.15 -28.97 -23.24
N ALA A 8 0.08 -27.73 -23.70
CA ALA A 8 1.07 -26.82 -23.09
C ALA A 8 0.49 -25.47 -22.61
N ALA A 9 -0.83 -25.35 -22.47
CA ALA A 9 -1.48 -24.08 -22.11
C ALA A 9 -1.99 -24.01 -20.65
N GLY A 10 -1.87 -25.11 -19.86
CA GLY A 10 -2.51 -25.19 -18.54
C GLY A 10 -1.71 -24.61 -17.38
N THR A 11 -0.38 -24.54 -17.48
CA THR A 11 0.50 -24.34 -16.31
C THR A 11 0.91 -22.88 -16.04
N LEU A 12 0.63 -21.95 -16.97
CA LEU A 12 1.04 -20.54 -16.85
C LEU A 12 0.02 -19.64 -16.13
N MET A 13 -1.24 -20.08 -15.95
CA MET A 13 -2.29 -19.28 -15.29
C MET A 13 -2.16 -19.23 -13.75
N LEU A 14 -1.57 -20.25 -13.11
CA LEU A 14 -1.49 -20.32 -11.63
C LEU A 14 -0.41 -19.42 -11.02
N VAL A 15 0.56 -18.94 -11.80
CA VAL A 15 1.63 -18.06 -11.30
C VAL A 15 1.24 -16.58 -11.35
N ALA A 16 0.17 -16.23 -12.08
CA ALA A 16 -0.29 -14.84 -12.19
C ALA A 16 -1.15 -14.38 -10.99
N LEU A 17 -1.76 -15.31 -10.24
CA LEU A 17 -2.63 -14.97 -9.10
C LEU A 17 -1.91 -14.92 -7.75
N SER A 18 -0.61 -15.16 -7.68
CA SER A 18 0.14 -15.22 -6.42
C SER A 18 0.68 -13.88 -5.93
N LYS A 19 0.52 -12.79 -6.70
CA LYS A 19 1.05 -11.46 -6.33
C LYS A 19 0.16 -10.64 -5.39
N SER A 20 -1.05 -11.09 -5.08
CA SER A 20 -2.07 -10.28 -4.40
C SER A 20 -2.16 -10.45 -2.88
N VAL A 21 -1.47 -11.43 -2.27
CA VAL A 21 -1.66 -11.76 -0.84
C VAL A 21 -0.61 -11.13 0.09
N LEU A 22 0.58 -10.79 -0.42
CA LEU A 22 1.67 -10.19 0.37
C LEU A 22 1.57 -8.65 0.49
N ALA A 23 0.59 -8.03 -0.15
CA ALA A 23 0.50 -6.57 -0.25
C ALA A 23 -0.48 -5.93 0.74
N CYS A 24 -1.50 -6.63 1.26
CA CYS A 24 -2.52 -6.02 2.12
C CYS A 24 -2.10 -5.86 3.60
N ASP A 25 -0.87 -5.45 3.88
CA ASP A 25 -0.44 -5.12 5.25
C ASP A 25 -0.61 -3.61 5.54
N GLY A 26 -0.29 -3.24 6.78
CA GLY A 26 -0.28 -1.86 7.25
C GLY A 26 1.09 -1.22 7.16
N TYR A 27 1.16 -0.02 6.59
CA TYR A 27 2.41 0.70 6.35
C TYR A 27 2.34 2.16 6.79
N LEU A 28 3.49 2.76 7.08
CA LEU A 28 3.54 4.17 7.51
C LEU A 28 3.62 5.18 6.38
N PHE A 29 4.08 4.77 5.19
CA PHE A 29 4.25 5.64 4.03
C PHE A 29 3.62 4.99 2.82
N CYS A 30 2.81 5.74 2.07
CA CYS A 30 2.19 5.24 0.85
C CYS A 30 2.12 6.30 -0.25
N HIS A 31 2.22 5.86 -1.50
CA HIS A 31 1.92 6.69 -2.67
C HIS A 31 1.31 5.88 -3.84
N CYS A 32 0.71 6.59 -4.77
CA CYS A 32 0.04 6.06 -5.95
C CYS A 32 0.96 6.06 -7.17
N PHE A 33 0.79 5.09 -8.07
CA PHE A 33 1.49 5.04 -9.36
C PHE A 33 0.55 5.23 -10.55
N ASN A 34 1.11 5.68 -11.67
CA ASN A 34 0.51 5.56 -12.99
C ASN A 34 0.89 4.24 -13.68
N SER A 35 0.22 3.91 -14.77
CA SER A 35 0.47 2.70 -15.57
C SER A 35 1.88 2.64 -16.17
N ASP A 36 2.56 3.78 -16.31
CA ASP A 36 3.97 3.87 -16.73
C ASP A 36 4.95 3.69 -15.56
N SER A 37 4.45 3.24 -14.40
CA SER A 37 5.21 3.04 -13.16
C SER A 37 5.83 4.32 -12.59
N LYS A 38 5.37 5.50 -13.02
CA LYS A 38 5.79 6.78 -12.43
C LYS A 38 4.90 7.15 -11.25
N PRO A 39 5.45 7.77 -10.19
CA PRO A 39 4.66 8.30 -9.09
C PRO A 39 3.57 9.26 -9.58
N ASN A 40 2.39 9.16 -8.98
CA ASN A 40 1.29 10.09 -9.19
C ASN A 40 1.06 10.89 -7.91
N ASP A 41 1.79 11.99 -7.78
CA ASP A 41 1.73 12.86 -6.59
C ASP A 41 0.34 13.50 -6.41
N THR A 42 -0.37 13.79 -7.51
CA THR A 42 -1.73 14.36 -7.44
C THR A 42 -2.70 13.38 -6.82
N ALA A 43 -2.75 12.14 -7.33
CA ALA A 43 -3.59 11.09 -6.76
C ALA A 43 -3.17 10.79 -5.31
N THR A 44 -1.86 10.75 -5.04
CA THR A 44 -1.35 10.51 -3.69
C THR A 44 -1.81 11.60 -2.71
N GLN A 45 -1.71 12.87 -3.08
CA GLN A 45 -2.20 13.98 -2.27
C GLN A 45 -3.72 13.89 -2.05
N THR A 46 -4.49 13.54 -3.07
CA THR A 46 -5.94 13.35 -2.96
C THR A 46 -6.28 12.24 -1.96
N VAL A 47 -5.58 11.10 -1.99
CA VAL A 47 -5.76 10.02 -1.01
C VAL A 47 -5.33 10.47 0.39
N CYS A 48 -4.18 11.15 0.51
CA CYS A 48 -3.67 11.65 1.79
C CYS A 48 -4.65 12.60 2.48
N ASN A 49 -5.35 13.44 1.70
CA ASN A 49 -6.36 14.38 2.19
C ASN A 49 -7.66 13.71 2.69
N ARG A 50 -7.86 12.40 2.48
CA ARG A 50 -9.02 11.67 3.03
C ARG A 50 -8.90 11.39 4.52
N TYR A 51 -7.68 11.45 5.03
CA TYR A 51 -7.37 11.25 6.45
C TYR A 51 -7.40 12.59 7.19
N ASP A 52 -7.68 12.54 8.49
CA ASP A 52 -7.53 13.72 9.35
C ASP A 52 -6.07 14.22 9.32
N THR A 53 -5.88 15.54 9.31
CA THR A 53 -4.55 16.17 9.23
C THR A 53 -3.66 15.89 10.44
N LYS A 54 -4.21 15.37 11.53
CA LYS A 54 -3.46 14.86 12.69
C LYS A 54 -2.95 13.43 12.51
N LEU A 55 -3.41 12.73 11.49
CA LEU A 55 -3.04 11.34 11.20
C LEU A 55 -2.18 11.21 9.95
N ALA A 56 -2.29 12.13 9.00
CA ALA A 56 -1.61 12.04 7.72
C ALA A 56 -1.01 13.38 7.31
N THR A 57 0.17 13.33 6.69
CA THR A 57 0.79 14.49 6.03
C THR A 57 1.47 14.06 4.75
N MET A 58 1.40 14.90 3.72
CA MET A 58 2.18 14.70 2.51
C MET A 58 3.63 15.13 2.77
N ILE A 59 4.59 14.30 2.41
CA ILE A 59 6.02 14.61 2.52
C ILE A 59 6.69 14.54 1.15
N ASP A 60 7.80 15.27 1.02
CA ASP A 60 8.61 15.25 -0.19
C ASP A 60 9.37 13.94 -0.34
N ALA A 61 9.79 13.67 -1.58
CA ALA A 61 10.65 12.54 -1.88
C ALA A 61 11.91 12.58 -1.02
N ASN A 62 12.31 11.41 -0.53
CA ASN A 62 13.42 11.27 0.41
C ASN A 62 14.27 10.06 0.02
N ALA A 63 15.38 9.82 0.73
CA ALA A 63 16.33 8.76 0.40
C ALA A 63 15.73 7.34 0.43
N TRP A 64 14.55 7.17 1.04
CA TRP A 64 13.85 5.90 1.17
C TRP A 64 12.61 5.81 0.26
N SER A 65 12.22 6.92 -0.37
CA SER A 65 11.19 6.90 -1.42
C SER A 65 11.82 6.58 -2.77
N ASP A 66 11.05 6.00 -3.66
CA ASP A 66 11.38 5.73 -5.07
C ASP A 66 11.28 6.99 -5.94
N GLY A 67 11.63 8.15 -5.38
CA GLY A 67 11.49 9.47 -6.00
C GLY A 67 10.07 10.03 -5.94
N ALA A 68 9.13 9.32 -5.33
CA ALA A 68 7.76 9.78 -5.10
C ALA A 68 7.65 10.71 -3.88
N ARG A 69 6.70 11.65 -3.93
CA ARG A 69 6.14 12.23 -2.69
C ARG A 69 5.25 11.17 -2.05
N GLU A 70 5.32 11.04 -0.73
CA GLU A 70 4.58 10.02 0.01
C GLU A 70 3.63 10.64 1.03
N CYS A 71 2.51 9.97 1.29
CA CYS A 71 1.69 10.30 2.44
C CYS A 71 2.24 9.55 3.64
N GLN A 72 2.67 10.30 4.65
CA GLN A 72 3.19 9.78 5.90
C GLN A 72 2.09 9.74 6.96
N TYR A 73 1.97 8.60 7.63
CA TYR A 73 1.22 8.47 8.86
C TYR A 73 1.98 9.14 10.02
N ILE A 74 1.34 10.13 10.64
CA ILE A 74 1.89 10.92 11.76
C ILE A 74 1.08 10.78 13.04
N GLY A 75 0.10 9.89 13.04
CA GLY A 75 -0.75 9.63 14.20
C GLY A 75 -0.06 8.80 15.31
N PRO A 76 -0.84 8.35 16.32
CA PRO A 76 -0.34 7.48 17.37
C PRO A 76 0.33 6.22 16.82
N LYS A 77 1.44 5.78 17.42
CA LYS A 77 2.20 4.60 16.96
C LYS A 77 1.43 3.29 17.00
N GLY A 78 0.43 3.20 17.88
CA GLY A 78 -0.35 1.99 18.10
C GLY A 78 -1.32 2.16 19.25
N THR A 79 -2.09 1.11 19.51
CA THR A 79 -3.03 1.02 20.62
C THR A 79 -2.99 -0.37 21.26
N ARG A 80 -3.46 -0.47 22.50
CA ARG A 80 -3.68 -1.78 23.14
C ARG A 80 -5.12 -2.22 22.94
N ILE A 81 -5.32 -3.40 22.37
CA ILE A 81 -6.62 -4.06 22.29
C ILE A 81 -6.50 -5.35 23.11
N GLY A 82 -7.23 -5.40 24.22
CA GLY A 82 -7.05 -6.44 25.23
C GLY A 82 -5.61 -6.46 25.76
N LYS A 83 -4.94 -7.61 25.67
CA LYS A 83 -3.56 -7.80 26.18
C LYS A 83 -2.48 -7.47 25.14
N PHE A 84 -2.86 -7.26 23.88
CA PHE A 84 -1.92 -7.13 22.77
C PHE A 84 -1.74 -5.67 22.35
N TRP A 85 -0.53 -5.37 21.86
CA TRP A 85 -0.21 -4.11 21.22
C TRP A 85 -0.41 -4.24 19.71
N HIS A 86 -1.12 -3.29 19.13
CA HIS A 86 -1.36 -3.21 17.69
C HIS A 86 -0.79 -1.89 17.16
N PRO A 87 0.11 -1.92 16.16
CA PRO A 87 0.58 -0.71 15.52
C PRO A 87 -0.54 -0.08 14.68
N TYR A 88 -0.42 1.21 14.38
CA TYR A 88 -1.26 1.86 13.36
C TYR A 88 -0.52 1.96 12.02
N GLY A 89 -1.28 2.01 10.93
CA GLY A 89 -0.76 2.27 9.58
C GLY A 89 -1.85 2.36 8.51
N TYR A 90 -1.46 2.55 7.26
CA TYR A 90 -2.33 2.51 6.10
C TYR A 90 -2.45 1.09 5.57
N SER A 91 -3.66 0.61 5.32
CA SER A 91 -3.84 -0.63 4.54
C SER A 91 -3.43 -0.36 3.10
N ASN A 92 -2.39 -1.03 2.59
CA ASN A 92 -1.99 -0.87 1.19
C ASN A 92 -3.09 -1.29 0.21
N CYS A 93 -3.95 -2.25 0.57
CA CYS A 93 -5.05 -2.65 -0.30
C CYS A 93 -6.17 -1.60 -0.36
N GLN A 94 -6.55 -1.00 0.77
CA GLN A 94 -7.46 0.15 0.73
C GLN A 94 -6.81 1.35 0.03
N TRP A 95 -5.51 1.55 0.24
CA TRP A 95 -4.76 2.62 -0.42
C TRP A 95 -4.80 2.48 -1.95
N ARG A 96 -4.58 1.28 -2.47
CA ARG A 96 -4.69 0.96 -3.91
C ARG A 96 -6.06 1.33 -4.47
N GLU A 97 -7.13 0.94 -3.79
CA GLU A 97 -8.50 1.26 -4.20
C GLU A 97 -8.72 2.78 -4.23
N MET A 98 -8.24 3.48 -3.21
CA MET A 98 -8.32 4.94 -3.15
C MET A 98 -7.47 5.63 -4.23
N CYS A 99 -6.31 5.09 -4.59
CA CYS A 99 -5.50 5.60 -5.70
C CYS A 99 -6.27 5.54 -7.02
N GLN A 100 -6.92 4.42 -7.31
CA GLN A 100 -7.74 4.26 -8.52
C GLN A 100 -8.92 5.23 -8.51
N ALA A 101 -9.61 5.37 -7.37
CA ALA A 101 -10.69 6.33 -7.21
C ALA A 101 -10.22 7.79 -7.34
N ALA A 102 -8.96 8.08 -7.03
CA ALA A 102 -8.32 9.40 -7.20
C ALA A 102 -7.77 9.63 -8.62
N GLY A 103 -7.94 8.69 -9.55
CA GLY A 103 -7.53 8.84 -10.95
C GLY A 103 -6.10 8.37 -11.27
N ALA A 104 -5.45 7.64 -10.37
CA ALA A 104 -4.20 6.96 -10.69
C ALA A 104 -4.44 5.86 -11.73
N THR A 105 -3.62 5.82 -12.79
CA THR A 105 -3.77 4.82 -13.86
C THR A 105 -3.02 3.52 -13.59
N GLY A 106 -2.18 3.48 -12.55
CA GLY A 106 -1.48 2.29 -12.13
C GLY A 106 -2.40 1.34 -11.37
N THR A 107 -2.14 0.04 -11.50
CA THR A 107 -2.93 -1.00 -10.84
C THR A 107 -2.53 -1.22 -9.38
N ASP A 108 -1.44 -0.61 -8.92
CA ASP A 108 -0.88 -0.83 -7.59
C ASP A 108 -0.47 0.48 -6.91
N SER A 109 -0.28 0.40 -5.59
CA SER A 109 0.29 1.45 -4.75
C SER A 109 1.59 0.98 -4.11
N SER A 110 2.53 1.89 -3.94
CA SER A 110 3.73 1.63 -3.14
C SER A 110 3.43 1.98 -1.69
N CYS A 111 3.59 1.03 -0.78
CA CYS A 111 3.53 1.28 0.64
C CYS A 111 4.73 0.64 1.34
N ARG A 112 5.32 1.33 2.31
CA ARG A 112 6.55 0.90 2.96
C ARG A 112 6.68 1.38 4.40
N ASP A 113 7.54 0.67 5.13
CA ASP A 113 7.94 1.01 6.49
C ASP A 113 9.41 1.45 6.59
N THR A 114 9.64 2.44 7.47
CA THR A 114 10.81 2.79 8.30
C THR A 114 11.45 4.18 8.05
N PRO A 115 11.99 4.90 9.07
CA PRO A 115 11.93 4.77 10.55
C PRO A 115 11.33 6.00 11.30
N PRO A 116 11.19 5.97 12.67
CA PRO A 116 11.74 4.97 13.55
C PRO A 116 10.73 3.89 13.94
N ILE A 117 10.97 2.71 13.37
CA ILE A 117 10.60 1.40 13.93
C ILE A 117 9.09 1.21 14.10
N GLY A 118 8.47 0.63 13.08
CA GLY A 118 7.43 -0.37 13.34
C GLY A 118 8.12 -1.56 13.99
N GLY A 119 7.72 -1.95 15.20
CA GLY A 119 8.31 -3.09 15.89
C GLY A 119 8.24 -4.36 15.05
N LYS A 120 9.13 -5.33 15.34
CA LYS A 120 9.06 -6.71 14.82
C LYS A 120 7.60 -7.16 14.81
N SER A 121 7.15 -7.73 13.67
CA SER A 121 5.79 -8.22 13.41
C SER A 121 5.00 -8.45 14.70
N TYR A 122 4.09 -7.52 15.01
CA TYR A 122 3.16 -7.71 16.10
C TYR A 122 2.18 -8.78 15.63
N SER A 123 2.27 -9.98 16.19
CA SER A 123 1.43 -11.13 15.83
C SER A 123 -0.08 -10.86 15.97
N ALA A 124 -0.44 -9.72 16.56
CA ALA A 124 -1.80 -9.24 16.74
C ALA A 124 -2.34 -8.42 15.55
N GLY A 125 -1.52 -8.08 14.55
CA GLY A 125 -1.93 -7.35 13.35
C GLY A 125 -2.02 -5.82 13.51
N VAL A 126 -2.11 -5.11 12.39
CA VAL A 126 -2.16 -3.63 12.31
C VAL A 126 -3.60 -3.12 12.47
N VAL A 127 -3.76 -1.98 13.13
CA VAL A 127 -5.02 -1.19 13.10
C VAL A 127 -4.89 -0.13 12.02
N TYR A 128 -5.80 -0.13 11.06
CA TYR A 128 -5.72 0.83 9.97
C TYR A 128 -6.21 2.22 10.38
N ALA A 129 -5.52 3.26 9.92
CA ALA A 129 -5.91 4.64 10.13
C ALA A 129 -7.30 4.89 9.49
N PRO A 130 -8.24 5.51 10.21
CA PRO A 130 -9.55 5.83 9.65
C PRO A 130 -9.42 6.92 8.59
N HIS A 131 -10.20 6.79 7.51
CA HIS A 131 -10.32 7.78 6.44
C HIS A 131 -11.78 7.97 6.04
N SER A 132 -12.05 9.06 5.31
CA SER A 132 -13.35 9.38 4.71
C SER A 132 -13.50 8.87 3.27
#